data_AF-A0A7C5FNT0-F1
#
_entry.id   AF-A0A7C5FNT0-F1
#
_cell.length_a   1.000
_cell.length_b   1.000
_cell.length_c   1.000
_cell.angle_alpha   90.00
_cell.angle_beta   90.00
_cell.angle_gamma   90.00
#
_symmetry.space_group_name_H-M   'P 1'
#
loop_
_entity.id
_entity.type
_entity.pdbx_description
1 polymer ?
#
loop_
_entity_poly.entity_id
_entity_poly.type
_entity_poly.pdbx_seq_one_letter_code
_entity_poly.pdbx_strand_id
1 'polypeptide(L)' 'MLKVVYSNNMVQLAARLADLQQSQPLSPLEAETVIVQSNELSRWLSLFLAQHHGIASHI' A
#
# COMPACT_ATOMS: atom_id res chain seq x y z
N MET A 1 16.38 0.22 -7.57
CA MET A 1 17.21 -0.37 -6.50
C MET A 1 16.28 -1.02 -5.49
N LEU A 2 16.55 -2.24 -5.02
CA LEU A 2 15.74 -2.88 -4.00
C LEU A 2 15.89 -2.12 -2.67
N LYS A 3 14.76 -1.72 -2.07
CA LYS A 3 14.73 -1.07 -0.75
C LYS A 3 13.98 -1.97 0.23
N VAL A 4 14.63 -2.32 1.33
CA VAL A 4 14.02 -3.11 2.40
C VAL A 4 13.73 -2.18 3.57
N VAL A 5 12.49 -2.22 4.08
CA VAL A 5 12.04 -1.41 5.22
C VAL A 5 11.58 -2.36 6.31
N TYR A 6 12.12 -2.19 7.51
CA TYR A 6 11.80 -3.01 8.67
C TYR A 6 10.92 -2.22 9.64
N SER A 7 9.97 -2.90 10.28
CA SER A 7 9.20 -2.37 11.40
C SER A 7 8.73 -3.55 12.26
N ASN A 8 8.44 -3.28 13.53
CA ASN A 8 7.78 -4.21 14.44
C ASN A 8 6.25 -4.10 14.39
N ASN A 9 5.69 -3.19 13.58
CA ASN A 9 4.25 -2.97 13.45
C ASN A 9 3.85 -2.83 11.97
N MET A 10 2.97 -3.73 11.51
CA MET A 10 2.45 -3.74 10.14
C MET A 10 1.74 -2.43 9.76
N VAL A 11 1.07 -1.78 10.72
CA VAL A 11 0.40 -0.49 10.49
C VAL A 11 1.40 0.59 10.08
N GLN A 12 2.61 0.60 10.65
CA GLN A 12 3.64 1.57 10.27
C GLN A 12 4.18 1.32 8.86
N LEU A 13 4.29 0.06 8.44
CA LEU A 13 4.68 -0.28 7.07
C LEU A 13 3.58 0.12 6.08
N ALA A 14 2.31 -0.14 6.40
CA ALA A 14 1.18 0.25 5.57
C ALA A 14 1.04 1.78 5.47
N ALA A 15 1.22 2.51 6.57
CA ALA A 15 1.25 3.98 6.56
C ALA A 15 2.41 4.50 5.69
N ARG A 16 3.59 3.88 5.78
CA ARG A 16 4.73 4.24 4.93
C ARG A 16 4.46 3.98 3.45
N LEU A 17 3.73 2.91 3.11
CA LEU A 17 3.29 2.64 1.75
C LEU A 17 2.32 3.73 1.26
N ALA A 18 1.33 4.10 2.08
CA ALA A 18 0.38 5.16 1.76
C ALA A 18 1.05 6.51 1.49
N ASP A 19 2.08 6.86 2.28
CA ASP A 19 2.89 8.07 2.08
C ASP A 19 3.68 8.01 0.77
N LEU A 20 4.25 6.84 0.44
CA LEU A 20 5.00 6.65 -0.80
C LEU A 20 4.11 6.83 -2.02
N GLN A 21 2.92 6.22 -2.02
CA GLN A 21 1.92 6.35 -3.07
C GLN A 21 1.51 7.80 -3.34
N GLN A 22 1.36 8.62 -2.28
CA GLN A 22 1.06 10.05 -2.43
C GLN A 22 2.26 10.86 -2.93
N SER A 23 3.46 10.55 -2.44
CA SER A 23 4.67 11.29 -2.80
C SER A 23 5.18 11.00 -4.21
N GLN A 24 4.89 9.81 -4.74
CA GLN A 24 5.38 9.31 -6.02
C GLN A 24 4.24 8.50 -6.69
N PRO A 25 3.21 9.18 -7.22
CA PRO A 25 2.11 8.49 -7.86
C PRO A 25 2.57 7.78 -9.14
N LEU A 26 1.94 6.66 -9.46
CA LEU A 26 2.13 5.93 -10.71
C LEU A 26 1.54 6.70 -11.91
N SER A 27 1.84 6.22 -13.11
CA SER A 27 1.25 6.77 -14.33
C SER A 27 -0.27 6.54 -14.35
N PRO A 28 -1.05 7.36 -15.09
CA PRO A 28 -2.48 7.16 -15.20
C PRO A 28 -2.84 5.74 -15.66
N LEU A 29 -3.79 5.11 -14.97
CA LEU A 29 -4.28 3.74 -15.24
C LEU A 29 -3.22 2.64 -15.13
N GLU A 30 -2.07 2.91 -14.54
CA GLU A 30 -1.11 1.88 -14.17
C GLU A 30 -1.58 1.18 -12.89
N ALA A 31 -1.53 -0.15 -12.87
CA ALA A 31 -1.94 -0.94 -11.69
C ALA A 31 -0.81 -0.96 -10.67
N GLU A 32 -1.13 -0.67 -9.41
CA GLU A 32 -0.16 -0.85 -8.35
C GLU A 32 -0.11 -2.32 -7.93
N THR A 33 1.09 -2.88 -7.78
CA THR A 33 1.25 -4.31 -7.45
C THR A 33 1.80 -4.46 -6.04
N VAL A 34 0.99 -5.04 -5.14
CA VAL A 34 1.43 -5.41 -3.79
C VAL A 34 1.40 -6.92 -3.62
N ILE A 35 2.57 -7.51 -3.32
CA ILE A 35 2.67 -8.93 -3.02
C ILE A 35 2.32 -9.15 -1.55
N VAL A 36 1.28 -9.92 -1.29
CA VAL A 36 0.84 -10.32 0.06
C VAL A 36 0.82 -11.85 0.20
N GLN A 37 0.85 -12.33 1.44
CA GLN A 37 0.84 -13.76 1.73
C GLN A 37 -0.58 -14.37 1.83
N SER A 38 -1.62 -13.55 1.96
CA SER A 38 -2.99 -14.02 2.10
C SER A 38 -4.03 -13.00 1.61
N ASN A 39 -5.24 -13.49 1.33
CA ASN A 39 -6.36 -12.65 0.89
C ASN A 39 -6.86 -11.73 2.01
N GLU A 40 -6.77 -12.15 3.27
CA GLU A 40 -7.13 -11.33 4.42
C GLU A 40 -6.22 -10.11 4.53
N LEU A 41 -4.91 -10.30 4.29
CA LEU A 41 -3.95 -9.21 4.29
C LEU A 41 -4.17 -8.24 3.14
N SER A 42 -4.47 -8.76 1.94
CA SER A 42 -4.90 -7.93 0.79
C SER A 42 -6.09 -7.06 1.18
N ARG A 43 -7.18 -7.68 1.68
CA ARG A 43 -8.41 -6.96 2.05
C ARG A 43 -8.16 -5.92 3.15
N TRP A 44 -7.40 -6.28 4.18
CA TRP A 44 -7.05 -5.35 5.25
C TRP A 44 -6.27 -4.15 4.71
N LEU A 45 -5.30 -4.39 3.82
CA LEU A 45 -4.50 -3.32 3.22
C LEU A 45 -5.34 -2.40 2.33
N SER A 46 -6.22 -2.94 1.49
CA SER A 46 -7.11 -2.12 0.66
C SER A 46 -7.99 -1.21 1.51
N LEU A 47 -8.54 -1.70 2.62
CA LEU A 47 -9.34 -0.89 3.54
C LEU A 47 -8.49 0.17 4.27
N PHE A 48 -7.29 -0.21 4.70
CA PHE A 48 -6.36 0.71 5.35
C PHE A 48 -5.98 1.88 4.41
N LEU A 49 -5.63 1.57 3.16
CA LEU A 49 -5.29 2.57 2.15
C LEU A 49 -6.50 3.43 1.78
N ALA A 50 -7.68 2.83 1.63
CA ALA A 50 -8.91 3.60 1.39
C ALA A 50 -9.21 4.58 2.53
N GLN A 51 -8.93 4.22 3.79
CA GLN A 51 -9.08 5.13 4.92
C GLN A 51 -8.08 6.29 4.86
N HIS A 52 -6.85 6.05 4.37
CA HIS A 52 -5.81 7.08 4.24
C HIS A 52 -5.97 7.97 3.00
N HIS A 53 -6.48 7.43 1.90
CA HIS A 53 -6.56 8.10 0.59
C HIS A 53 -7.98 8.52 0.20
N GLY A 54 -9.00 8.05 0.92
CA GLY A 54 -10.42 8.20 0.59
C GLY A 54 -10.98 7.08 -0.30
N ILE A 55 -10.12 6.45 -1.11
CA ILE A 55 -10.46 5.29 -1.95
C ILE A 55 -9.20 4.44 -2.19
N ALA A 56 -9.36 3.13 -2.29
CA ALA A 56 -8.34 2.23 -2.81
C ALA A 56 -8.93 1.49 -4.01
N SER A 57 -8.29 1.60 -5.15
CA SER A 57 -8.69 0.95 -6.39
C SER A 57 -7.45 0.65 -7.22
N HIS A 58 -7.51 -0.40 -8.03
CA HIS A 58 -6.42 -0.80 -8.92
C HIS A 58 -5.10 -1.14 -8.20
N ILE A 59 -5.22 -1.84 -7.06
CA ILE A 59 -4.16 -2.37 -6.19
C ILE A 59 -4.41 -3.83 -5.80
#